data_AF-A0AAJ2FH57-F1
#
_entry.id   AF-A0AAJ2FH57-F1
#
_cell.length_a   1.000
_cell.length_b   1.000
_cell.length_c   1.000
_cell.angle_alpha   90.00
_cell.angle_beta   90.00
_cell.angle_gamma   90.00
#
_symmetry.space_group_name_H-M   'P 1'
#
loop_
_entity.id
_entity.type
_entity.pdbx_description
1 polymer ?
#
loop_
_entity_poly.entity_id
_entity_poly.type
_entity_poly.pdbx_seq_one_letter_code
_entity_poly.pdbx_strand_id
1 'polypeptide(L)'
;MNNLTDVTTHDLPPPRIKENPVFTLLSPVAVRHNLTVVANYDSQATDRIRVTWQGAPGTPAEGSYTSGFVEVGNTRPAELRLPNSLVTFNLGRTVTLTYTVISEDDPEPRTSEPLILYVLPLAQGDMPRPFIPQAGNAGEGLVLNVKDLTEFTLRINGWPLIAYNQNHWLRLRGTNANGSAFEAVYWPRTVVDQQLILHGFYAKNFVADPLKRLMDRSTLILEFMATLDGSDDETKALIFAPRNYIVRTDAPKTPVILSVKDPFGQDIADGGDTEYGSVTLEGTATEGEEVEIFAGNIPKGTATADSGRWRHQVTGLPDGLHELKAKALYGDGAVSNSWRINVRLQRRQLSIKEAPDHVNLDPLAALQRLTAVLDYEMAPDDLITVNWAAAPGTLPAGSHTTNAVLAGNTRPREIPLPVSLVAFSLGKKVELRFTYTRGTSDPVTSQPVPLDVLSIPAVELIAPVITQANGTTVLDLKDVTSGATLSFGGWPHIAQGQRIWLDLEGENASGGSHYLQTWAGSRNSVHRAWVTNNGFSITIAYSYLSLLRDGSRLAIRFRVNTDQMADDATAMVFDTREYTVRAVP
;
A
#
# COMPACT_ATOMS: atom_id res chain seq x y z
N MET A 1 -73.12 -59.99 12.02
CA MET A 1 -73.22 -59.53 10.62
C MET A 1 -72.48 -58.21 10.57
N ASN A 2 -71.15 -58.24 10.45
CA ASN A 2 -70.42 -58.19 9.19
C ASN A 2 -70.92 -57.06 8.28
N ASN A 3 -70.20 -55.94 8.29
CA ASN A 3 -69.64 -55.35 7.08
C ASN A 3 -68.43 -54.51 7.49
N LEU A 4 -67.26 -55.16 7.45
CA LEU A 4 -65.98 -54.50 7.25
C LEU A 4 -66.04 -53.85 5.86
N THR A 5 -66.24 -52.55 5.79
CA THR A 5 -65.91 -51.78 4.59
C THR A 5 -64.40 -51.52 4.63
N ASP A 6 -63.72 -52.24 3.75
CA ASP A 6 -62.38 -52.01 3.24
C ASP A 6 -61.76 -50.63 3.55
N VAL A 7 -60.62 -50.65 4.24
CA VAL A 7 -59.63 -49.57 4.15
C VAL A 7 -58.76 -49.94 2.95
N THR A 8 -59.09 -49.44 1.76
CA THR A 8 -58.23 -49.61 0.59
C THR A 8 -56.97 -48.75 0.76
N THR A 9 -55.86 -49.38 1.11
CA THR A 9 -54.51 -48.79 1.12
C THR A 9 -54.16 -48.30 -0.29
N HIS A 10 -54.29 -46.99 -0.54
CA HIS A 10 -53.86 -46.31 -1.77
C HIS A 10 -52.51 -45.60 -1.57
N ASP A 11 -51.56 -46.20 -0.85
CA ASP A 11 -50.33 -45.51 -0.41
C ASP A 11 -49.13 -45.85 -1.32
N LEU A 12 -49.17 -45.41 -2.57
CA LEU A 12 -47.96 -45.37 -3.39
C LEU A 12 -47.00 -44.30 -2.80
N PRO A 13 -45.75 -44.64 -2.41
CA PRO A 13 -44.85 -43.72 -1.72
C PRO A 13 -44.41 -42.58 -2.66
N PRO A 14 -43.95 -41.43 -2.11
CA PRO A 14 -43.56 -40.30 -2.93
C PRO A 14 -42.37 -40.66 -3.85
N PRO A 15 -42.29 -40.05 -5.05
CA PRO A 15 -41.15 -40.22 -5.92
C PRO A 15 -39.88 -39.62 -5.31
N ARG A 16 -38.71 -39.93 -5.91
CA ARG A 16 -37.45 -39.21 -5.64
C ARG A 16 -36.71 -38.89 -6.93
N ILE A 17 -35.83 -37.89 -6.89
CA ILE A 17 -34.91 -37.60 -8.00
C ILE A 17 -33.62 -38.39 -7.80
N LYS A 18 -33.23 -39.20 -8.79
CA LYS A 18 -32.06 -40.09 -8.71
C LYS A 18 -30.76 -39.33 -8.49
N GLU A 19 -30.57 -38.23 -9.21
CA GLU A 19 -29.36 -37.42 -9.21
C GLU A 19 -29.22 -36.52 -7.98
N ASN A 20 -30.25 -36.43 -7.14
CA ASN A 20 -30.31 -35.49 -6.04
C ASN A 20 -30.42 -36.22 -4.68
N PRO A 21 -29.35 -36.21 -3.87
CA PRO A 21 -29.32 -36.98 -2.62
C PRO A 21 -30.20 -36.39 -1.50
N VAL A 22 -30.61 -35.12 -1.63
CA VAL A 22 -31.49 -34.44 -0.68
C VAL A 22 -32.94 -34.51 -1.16
N PHE A 23 -33.86 -34.98 -0.33
CA PHE A 23 -35.23 -35.26 -0.77
C PHE A 23 -36.08 -34.01 -1.06
N THR A 24 -35.80 -32.86 -0.42
CA THR A 24 -36.67 -31.67 -0.49
C THR A 24 -36.05 -30.45 -1.19
N LEU A 25 -34.76 -30.49 -1.51
CA LEU A 25 -34.03 -29.39 -2.16
C LEU A 25 -33.35 -29.90 -3.43
N LEU A 26 -33.76 -29.40 -4.60
CA LEU A 26 -33.16 -29.79 -5.87
C LEU A 26 -32.02 -28.84 -6.25
N SER A 27 -30.80 -29.37 -6.33
CA SER A 27 -29.66 -28.64 -6.89
C SER A 27 -29.69 -28.67 -8.42
N PRO A 28 -29.74 -27.50 -9.11
CA PRO A 28 -29.67 -27.43 -10.57
C PRO A 28 -28.39 -28.05 -11.15
N VAL A 29 -27.27 -27.94 -10.43
CA VAL A 29 -25.97 -28.46 -10.88
C VAL A 29 -25.96 -29.99 -10.85
N ALA A 30 -26.68 -30.62 -9.92
CA ALA A 30 -26.76 -32.08 -9.80
C ALA A 30 -27.49 -32.71 -10.99
N VAL A 31 -28.52 -32.04 -11.51
CA VAL A 31 -29.39 -32.50 -12.61
C VAL A 31 -29.03 -31.93 -13.97
N ARG A 32 -27.83 -31.33 -14.11
CA ARG A 32 -27.40 -30.67 -15.36
C ARG A 32 -27.35 -31.60 -16.57
N HIS A 33 -27.10 -32.89 -16.33
CA HIS A 33 -27.02 -33.91 -17.40
C HIS A 33 -28.32 -34.70 -17.52
N ASN A 34 -28.90 -35.12 -16.40
CA ASN A 34 -30.10 -35.95 -16.35
C ASN A 34 -31.03 -35.48 -15.22
N LEU A 35 -32.35 -35.55 -15.46
CA LEU A 35 -33.38 -35.45 -14.45
C LEU A 35 -34.18 -36.76 -14.45
N THR A 36 -33.88 -37.65 -13.52
CA THR A 36 -34.49 -38.99 -13.47
C THR A 36 -35.36 -39.13 -12.24
N VAL A 37 -36.63 -39.44 -12.45
CA VAL A 37 -37.60 -39.72 -11.39
C VAL A 37 -37.58 -41.21 -11.11
N VAL A 38 -37.49 -41.56 -9.83
CA VAL A 38 -37.54 -42.94 -9.33
C VAL A 38 -38.83 -43.12 -8.53
N ALA A 39 -39.65 -44.07 -8.95
CA ALA A 39 -40.83 -44.52 -8.23
C ALA A 39 -40.52 -45.85 -7.54
N ASN A 40 -40.53 -45.84 -6.20
CA ASN A 40 -40.11 -46.98 -5.39
C ASN A 40 -41.32 -47.73 -4.81
N TYR A 41 -42.01 -48.46 -5.68
CA TYR A 41 -43.11 -49.34 -5.31
C TYR A 41 -42.84 -50.76 -5.85
N ASP A 42 -43.59 -51.73 -5.34
CA ASP A 42 -43.52 -53.13 -5.79
C ASP A 42 -44.12 -53.22 -7.20
N SER A 43 -43.26 -53.11 -8.21
CA SER A 43 -43.65 -52.92 -9.60
C SER A 43 -43.63 -54.23 -10.38
N GLN A 44 -44.63 -54.44 -11.22
CA GLN A 44 -44.69 -55.50 -12.23
C GLN A 44 -44.17 -54.99 -13.59
N ALA A 45 -43.76 -55.91 -14.48
CA ALA A 45 -43.17 -55.51 -15.76
C ALA A 45 -44.20 -54.87 -16.70
N THR A 46 -45.46 -55.27 -16.57
CA THR A 46 -46.59 -54.79 -17.35
C THR A 46 -47.25 -53.54 -16.76
N ASP A 47 -46.84 -53.09 -15.57
CA ASP A 47 -47.31 -51.84 -14.98
C ASP A 47 -47.01 -50.67 -15.93
N ARG A 48 -47.97 -49.76 -16.07
CA ARG A 48 -47.81 -48.53 -16.85
C ARG A 48 -47.71 -47.34 -15.91
N ILE A 49 -46.61 -46.60 -15.99
CA ILE A 49 -46.32 -45.45 -15.16
C ILE A 49 -46.33 -44.15 -15.95
N ARG A 50 -46.85 -43.08 -15.33
CA ARG A 50 -46.77 -41.70 -15.79
C ARG A 50 -46.25 -40.82 -14.66
N VAL A 51 -45.47 -39.80 -14.97
CA VAL A 51 -44.98 -38.81 -14.00
C VAL A 51 -45.54 -37.42 -14.32
N THR A 52 -45.95 -36.71 -13.27
CA THR A 52 -46.45 -35.34 -13.34
C THR A 52 -45.55 -34.43 -12.52
N TRP A 53 -44.85 -33.53 -13.22
CA TRP A 53 -44.12 -32.39 -12.65
C TRP A 53 -44.99 -31.14 -12.75
N GLN A 54 -45.47 -30.65 -11.62
CA GLN A 54 -46.28 -29.44 -11.54
C GLN A 54 -45.40 -28.27 -11.08
N GLY A 55 -45.19 -27.30 -11.99
CA GLY A 55 -44.51 -26.06 -11.68
C GLY A 55 -45.33 -25.18 -10.71
N ALA A 56 -44.65 -24.26 -10.03
CA ALA A 56 -45.32 -23.31 -9.13
C ALA A 56 -46.28 -22.38 -9.90
N PRO A 57 -47.34 -21.86 -9.26
CA PRO A 57 -48.20 -20.83 -9.85
C PRO A 57 -47.39 -19.65 -10.41
N GLY A 58 -47.70 -19.21 -11.62
CA GLY A 58 -46.98 -18.14 -12.32
C GLY A 58 -45.73 -18.57 -13.09
N THR A 59 -45.41 -19.87 -13.10
CA THR A 59 -44.41 -20.44 -14.01
C THR A 59 -45.00 -20.57 -15.43
N PRO A 60 -44.21 -20.33 -16.50
CA PRO A 60 -44.63 -20.64 -17.87
C PRO A 60 -45.10 -22.09 -18.02
N ALA A 61 -45.90 -22.37 -19.05
CA ALA A 61 -46.46 -23.71 -19.28
C ALA A 61 -45.36 -24.78 -19.38
N GLU A 62 -44.22 -24.41 -19.95
CA GLU A 62 -43.02 -25.23 -20.13
C GLU A 62 -42.34 -25.64 -18.82
N GLY A 63 -42.66 -24.98 -17.69
CA GLY A 63 -42.22 -25.37 -16.36
C GLY A 63 -43.09 -26.43 -15.70
N SER A 64 -44.14 -26.89 -16.36
CA SER A 64 -44.94 -28.05 -15.94
C SER A 64 -44.89 -29.12 -17.04
N TYR A 65 -44.92 -30.39 -16.64
CA TYR A 65 -44.87 -31.51 -17.58
C TYR A 65 -45.61 -32.73 -17.03
N THR A 66 -46.31 -33.42 -17.92
CA THR A 66 -46.93 -34.70 -17.63
C THR A 66 -46.53 -35.67 -18.73
N SER A 67 -45.90 -36.78 -18.37
CA SER A 67 -45.45 -37.76 -19.36
C SER A 67 -46.63 -38.55 -19.95
N GLY A 68 -46.38 -39.25 -21.05
CA GLY A 68 -47.24 -40.38 -21.44
C GLY A 68 -47.19 -41.50 -20.40
N PHE A 69 -48.11 -42.47 -20.50
CA PHE A 69 -47.97 -43.74 -19.78
C PHE A 69 -46.94 -44.61 -20.51
N VAL A 70 -45.95 -45.11 -19.78
CA VAL A 70 -44.87 -45.97 -20.28
C VAL A 70 -44.86 -47.26 -19.47
N GLU A 71 -44.65 -48.41 -20.11
CA GLU A 71 -44.46 -49.68 -19.40
C GLU A 71 -43.18 -49.66 -18.57
N VAL A 72 -43.25 -50.13 -17.32
CA VAL A 72 -42.10 -50.17 -16.40
C VAL A 72 -41.02 -51.12 -16.90
N GLY A 73 -41.40 -52.22 -17.56
CA GLY A 73 -40.47 -53.24 -18.05
C GLY A 73 -39.72 -53.92 -16.92
N ASN A 74 -38.45 -54.28 -17.11
CA ASN A 74 -37.66 -55.04 -16.13
C ASN A 74 -36.85 -54.18 -15.14
N THR A 75 -36.89 -52.86 -15.25
CA THR A 75 -36.08 -51.95 -14.39
C THR A 75 -36.72 -51.83 -13.00
N ARG A 76 -35.93 -52.09 -11.94
CA ARG A 76 -36.39 -52.00 -10.54
C ARG A 76 -35.39 -51.20 -9.69
N PRO A 77 -35.81 -50.13 -8.98
CA PRO A 77 -37.14 -49.50 -9.01
C PRO A 77 -37.50 -48.88 -10.38
N ALA A 78 -38.76 -48.50 -10.59
CA ALA A 78 -39.20 -47.89 -11.84
C ALA A 78 -38.55 -46.51 -12.02
N GLU A 79 -37.95 -46.25 -13.19
CA GLU A 79 -37.26 -45.00 -13.50
C GLU A 79 -37.84 -44.34 -14.76
N LEU A 80 -38.08 -43.03 -14.70
CA LEU A 80 -38.51 -42.25 -15.85
C LEU A 80 -37.68 -40.96 -15.96
N ARG A 81 -37.14 -40.71 -17.16
CA ARG A 81 -36.37 -39.50 -17.44
C ARG A 81 -37.31 -38.37 -17.86
N LEU A 82 -37.12 -37.20 -17.24
CA LEU A 82 -37.83 -35.97 -17.57
C LEU A 82 -36.90 -34.97 -18.29
N PRO A 83 -37.47 -33.96 -18.97
CA PRO A 83 -36.68 -32.86 -19.54
C PRO A 83 -35.99 -32.03 -18.45
N ASN A 84 -34.67 -31.82 -18.56
CA ASN A 84 -33.91 -31.00 -17.60
C ASN A 84 -34.37 -29.52 -17.61
N SER A 85 -34.98 -29.05 -18.70
CA SER A 85 -35.53 -27.68 -18.84
C SER A 85 -36.59 -27.36 -17.79
N LEU A 86 -37.25 -28.36 -17.20
CA LEU A 86 -38.19 -28.16 -16.09
C LEU A 86 -37.53 -27.48 -14.89
N VAL A 87 -36.25 -27.77 -14.65
CA VAL A 87 -35.49 -27.16 -13.55
C VAL A 87 -35.23 -25.70 -13.86
N THR A 88 -34.90 -25.38 -15.10
CA THR A 88 -34.67 -24.01 -15.57
C THR A 88 -35.86 -23.10 -15.33
N PHE A 89 -37.07 -23.53 -15.71
CA PHE A 89 -38.28 -22.72 -15.55
C PHE A 89 -38.71 -22.55 -14.08
N ASN A 90 -38.24 -23.41 -13.19
CA ASN A 90 -38.64 -23.44 -11.78
C ASN A 90 -37.53 -23.00 -10.80
N LEU A 91 -36.40 -22.44 -11.27
CA LEU A 91 -35.34 -21.94 -10.38
C LEU A 91 -35.89 -20.98 -9.31
N GLY A 92 -35.55 -21.24 -8.04
CA GLY A 92 -36.02 -20.46 -6.89
C GLY A 92 -37.51 -20.68 -6.54
N ARG A 93 -38.14 -21.75 -7.04
CA ARG A 93 -39.57 -22.05 -6.82
C ARG A 93 -39.78 -23.47 -6.29
N THR A 94 -40.94 -23.69 -5.66
CA THR A 94 -41.37 -25.00 -5.17
C THR A 94 -42.26 -25.70 -6.19
N VAL A 95 -41.89 -26.92 -6.58
CA VAL A 95 -42.65 -27.77 -7.50
C VAL A 95 -43.25 -28.96 -6.78
N THR A 96 -44.27 -29.56 -7.38
CA THR A 96 -44.88 -30.80 -6.88
C THR A 96 -44.68 -31.92 -7.90
N LEU A 97 -44.17 -33.06 -7.45
CA LEU A 97 -43.91 -34.22 -8.30
C LEU A 97 -44.74 -35.42 -7.81
N THR A 98 -45.48 -36.04 -8.71
CA THR A 98 -46.25 -37.27 -8.45
C THR A 98 -46.03 -38.28 -9.58
N TYR A 99 -46.30 -39.55 -9.32
CA TYR A 99 -46.46 -40.56 -10.37
C TYR A 99 -47.80 -41.28 -10.24
N THR A 100 -48.34 -41.72 -11.37
CA THR A 100 -49.57 -42.50 -11.45
C THR A 100 -49.27 -43.85 -12.09
N VAL A 101 -49.75 -44.93 -11.49
CA VAL A 101 -49.57 -46.31 -11.94
C VAL A 101 -50.93 -46.90 -12.33
N ILE A 102 -50.95 -47.63 -13.44
CA ILE A 102 -52.04 -48.54 -13.81
C ILE A 102 -51.42 -49.93 -13.92
N SER A 103 -51.95 -50.89 -13.16
CA SER A 103 -51.51 -52.28 -13.18
C SER A 103 -52.47 -53.12 -14.02
N GLU A 104 -52.02 -54.26 -14.56
CA GLU A 104 -52.94 -55.15 -15.31
C GLU A 104 -54.01 -55.76 -14.40
N ASP A 105 -53.62 -56.09 -13.17
CA ASP A 105 -54.50 -56.69 -12.16
C ASP A 105 -55.50 -55.68 -11.57
N ASP A 106 -55.21 -54.38 -11.67
CA ASP A 106 -56.03 -53.27 -11.17
C ASP A 106 -55.97 -52.09 -12.16
N PRO A 107 -56.96 -51.99 -13.08
CA PRO A 107 -56.94 -50.99 -14.14
C PRO A 107 -57.29 -49.58 -13.67
N GLU A 108 -57.63 -49.37 -12.38
CA GLU A 108 -57.88 -48.03 -11.84
C GLU A 108 -56.55 -47.26 -11.62
N PRO A 109 -56.42 -46.01 -12.12
CA PRO A 109 -55.20 -45.25 -11.92
C PRO A 109 -54.97 -44.87 -10.46
N ARG A 110 -53.85 -45.30 -9.88
CA ARG A 110 -53.44 -44.97 -8.50
C ARG A 110 -52.31 -43.95 -8.52
N THR A 111 -52.44 -42.87 -7.76
CA THR A 111 -51.46 -41.77 -7.73
C THR A 111 -50.69 -41.76 -6.42
N SER A 112 -49.39 -41.49 -6.49
CA SER A 112 -48.50 -41.43 -5.33
C SER A 112 -48.78 -40.25 -4.41
N GLU A 113 -48.29 -40.34 -3.17
CA GLU A 113 -48.05 -39.16 -2.36
C GLU A 113 -47.16 -38.14 -3.12
N PRO A 114 -47.39 -36.82 -2.93
CA PRO A 114 -46.60 -35.80 -3.61
C PRO A 114 -45.21 -35.63 -2.99
N LEU A 115 -44.20 -35.54 -3.84
CA LEU A 115 -42.90 -34.97 -3.47
C LEU A 115 -42.94 -33.46 -3.68
N ILE A 116 -42.85 -32.70 -2.58
CA ILE A 116 -42.71 -31.24 -2.60
C ILE A 116 -41.22 -30.90 -2.65
N LEU A 117 -40.79 -30.19 -3.68
CA LEU A 117 -39.37 -29.98 -3.98
C LEU A 117 -39.10 -28.50 -4.24
N TYR A 118 -38.21 -27.89 -3.47
CA TYR A 118 -37.74 -26.53 -3.74
C TYR A 118 -36.53 -26.58 -4.68
N VAL A 119 -36.64 -25.96 -5.86
CA VAL A 119 -35.55 -25.88 -6.83
C VAL A 119 -34.65 -24.70 -6.46
N LEU A 120 -33.40 -24.99 -6.12
CA LEU A 120 -32.46 -23.96 -5.69
C LEU A 120 -32.14 -22.98 -6.84
N PRO A 121 -31.89 -21.69 -6.55
CA PRO A 121 -31.28 -20.79 -7.54
C PRO A 121 -29.84 -21.22 -7.86
N LEU A 122 -29.33 -20.79 -9.01
CA LEU A 122 -27.91 -20.98 -9.36
C LEU A 122 -27.05 -19.94 -8.62
N ALA A 123 -26.01 -20.40 -7.91
CA ALA A 123 -25.07 -19.50 -7.27
C ALA A 123 -24.03 -18.97 -8.28
N GLN A 124 -23.54 -17.74 -8.08
CA GLN A 124 -22.50 -17.19 -8.97
C GLN A 124 -21.21 -18.03 -8.98
N GLY A 125 -20.88 -18.73 -7.88
CA GLY A 125 -19.70 -19.60 -7.80
C GLY A 125 -19.79 -20.85 -8.68
N ASP A 126 -20.99 -21.27 -9.06
CA ASP A 126 -21.22 -22.41 -9.96
C ASP A 126 -21.07 -22.01 -11.44
N MET A 127 -21.05 -20.70 -11.72
CA MET A 127 -21.01 -20.16 -13.07
C MET A 127 -19.56 -19.85 -13.49
N PRO A 128 -19.14 -20.21 -14.72
CA PRO A 128 -17.82 -19.85 -15.21
C PRO A 128 -17.69 -18.34 -15.41
N ARG A 129 -16.46 -17.82 -15.50
CA ARG A 129 -16.20 -16.43 -15.89
C ARG A 129 -15.73 -16.36 -17.34
N PRO A 130 -16.08 -15.30 -18.09
CA PRO A 130 -15.48 -15.07 -19.40
C PRO A 130 -14.00 -14.71 -19.23
N PHE A 131 -13.15 -15.05 -20.19
CA PHE A 131 -11.73 -14.74 -20.12
C PHE A 131 -11.09 -14.53 -21.49
N ILE A 132 -9.87 -13.98 -21.48
CA ILE A 132 -9.02 -13.77 -22.66
C ILE A 132 -7.80 -14.67 -22.47
N PRO A 133 -7.67 -15.79 -23.21
CA PRO A 133 -6.55 -16.73 -23.06
C PRO A 133 -5.16 -16.09 -23.21
N GLN A 134 -5.05 -14.97 -23.93
CA GLN A 134 -3.83 -14.20 -24.13
C GLN A 134 -3.37 -13.42 -22.87
N ALA A 135 -4.20 -13.29 -21.83
CA ALA A 135 -3.75 -12.77 -20.55
C ALA A 135 -2.85 -13.79 -19.83
N GLY A 136 -2.10 -13.33 -18.80
CA GLY A 136 -1.20 -14.19 -18.03
C GLY A 136 -1.88 -15.46 -17.51
N ASN A 137 -1.12 -16.53 -17.26
CA ASN A 137 -1.64 -17.83 -16.80
C ASN A 137 -2.81 -18.37 -17.65
N ALA A 138 -2.69 -18.29 -18.97
CA ALA A 138 -3.71 -18.74 -19.94
C ALA A 138 -5.10 -18.10 -19.71
N GLY A 139 -5.12 -16.86 -19.25
CA GLY A 139 -6.35 -16.10 -18.96
C GLY A 139 -6.67 -15.92 -17.48
N GLU A 140 -6.01 -16.63 -16.55
CA GLU A 140 -6.25 -16.52 -15.11
C GLU A 140 -5.49 -15.37 -14.41
N GLY A 141 -4.46 -14.84 -15.06
CA GLY A 141 -3.66 -13.72 -14.56
C GLY A 141 -4.40 -12.40 -14.63
N LEU A 142 -3.96 -11.44 -13.82
CA LEU A 142 -4.59 -10.12 -13.71
C LEU A 142 -4.19 -9.14 -14.83
N VAL A 143 -3.11 -9.41 -15.56
CA VAL A 143 -2.56 -8.48 -16.56
C VAL A 143 -2.82 -8.98 -17.97
N LEU A 144 -3.31 -8.08 -18.82
CA LEU A 144 -3.46 -8.29 -20.26
C LEU A 144 -2.57 -7.30 -21.02
N ASN A 145 -1.47 -7.78 -21.60
CA ASN A 145 -0.63 -6.99 -22.49
C ASN A 145 -1.22 -7.02 -23.91
N VAL A 146 -1.59 -5.86 -24.43
CA VAL A 146 -2.28 -5.72 -25.72
C VAL A 146 -1.39 -5.16 -26.82
N LYS A 147 -0.19 -4.66 -26.50
CA LYS A 147 0.69 -3.94 -27.44
C LYS A 147 0.95 -4.74 -28.72
N ASP A 148 1.43 -5.96 -28.54
CA ASP A 148 1.89 -6.83 -29.63
C ASP A 148 0.79 -7.78 -30.14
N LEU A 149 -0.42 -7.71 -29.57
CA LEU A 149 -1.55 -8.52 -30.03
C LEU A 149 -2.05 -8.00 -31.37
N THR A 150 -2.21 -8.89 -32.35
CA THR A 150 -2.96 -8.59 -33.59
C THR A 150 -4.44 -8.94 -33.40
N GLU A 151 -4.69 -10.06 -32.73
CA GLU A 151 -5.99 -10.54 -32.32
C GLU A 151 -6.01 -10.95 -30.84
N PHE A 152 -7.20 -11.02 -30.27
CA PHE A 152 -7.46 -11.61 -28.97
C PHE A 152 -8.69 -12.51 -29.04
N THR A 153 -8.74 -13.52 -28.17
CA THR A 153 -9.84 -14.48 -28.13
C THR A 153 -10.70 -14.17 -26.93
N LEU A 154 -12.01 -13.98 -27.14
CA LEU A 154 -12.98 -14.02 -26.05
C LEU A 154 -13.47 -15.44 -25.88
N ARG A 155 -13.49 -15.93 -24.65
CA ARG A 155 -13.88 -17.30 -24.33
C ARG A 155 -14.77 -17.38 -23.09
N ILE A 156 -15.77 -18.24 -23.15
CA ILE A 156 -16.59 -18.64 -22.00
C ILE A 156 -16.74 -20.17 -22.03
N ASN A 157 -16.57 -20.82 -20.88
CA ASN A 157 -16.81 -22.25 -20.76
C ASN A 157 -18.32 -22.52 -20.58
N GLY A 158 -18.76 -23.75 -20.86
CA GLY A 158 -20.14 -24.16 -20.69
C GLY A 158 -20.60 -24.01 -19.23
N TRP A 159 -21.86 -23.64 -19.04
CA TRP A 159 -22.46 -23.37 -17.74
C TRP A 159 -23.52 -24.42 -17.34
N PRO A 160 -23.89 -24.52 -16.05
CA PRO A 160 -24.97 -25.39 -15.62
C PRO A 160 -26.30 -25.12 -16.34
N LEU A 161 -27.03 -26.18 -16.69
CA LEU A 161 -28.29 -26.13 -17.45
C LEU A 161 -28.19 -25.47 -18.83
N ILE A 162 -27.00 -25.44 -19.42
CA ILE A 162 -26.82 -25.00 -20.80
C ILE A 162 -27.62 -25.89 -21.76
N ALA A 163 -28.37 -25.28 -22.67
CA ALA A 163 -29.23 -25.98 -23.60
C ALA A 163 -29.29 -25.28 -24.96
N TYR A 164 -29.61 -26.06 -26.00
CA TYR A 164 -29.76 -25.56 -27.35
C TYR A 164 -30.84 -24.46 -27.40
N ASN A 165 -30.62 -23.42 -28.22
CA ASN A 165 -31.48 -22.23 -28.34
C ASN A 165 -31.50 -21.26 -27.15
N GLN A 166 -30.68 -21.45 -26.12
CA GLN A 166 -30.44 -20.39 -25.13
C GLN A 166 -29.73 -19.20 -25.79
N ASN A 167 -29.95 -17.98 -25.29
CA ASN A 167 -29.25 -16.79 -25.79
C ASN A 167 -28.19 -16.33 -24.78
N HIS A 168 -27.08 -15.78 -25.28
CA HIS A 168 -26.03 -15.19 -24.45
C HIS A 168 -25.45 -13.93 -25.06
N TRP A 169 -24.84 -13.12 -24.20
CA TRP A 169 -24.27 -11.82 -24.55
C TRP A 169 -22.93 -11.63 -23.85
N LEU A 170 -22.05 -10.85 -24.50
CA LEU A 170 -20.80 -10.40 -23.91
C LEU A 170 -20.46 -8.99 -24.37
N ARG A 171 -20.15 -8.14 -23.39
CA ARG A 171 -19.64 -6.78 -23.60
C ARG A 171 -18.38 -6.54 -22.76
N LEU A 172 -17.52 -5.67 -23.27
CA LEU A 172 -16.33 -5.20 -22.59
C LEU A 172 -16.51 -3.73 -22.20
N ARG A 173 -16.06 -3.37 -20.99
CA ARG A 173 -16.00 -1.98 -20.51
C ARG A 173 -14.60 -1.62 -20.05
N GLY A 174 -14.18 -0.39 -20.24
CA GLY A 174 -12.88 0.10 -19.77
C GLY A 174 -12.74 1.61 -19.91
N THR A 175 -11.50 2.09 -19.95
CA THR A 175 -11.17 3.52 -20.09
C THR A 175 -10.22 3.72 -21.27
N ASN A 176 -10.59 4.59 -22.20
CA ASN A 176 -9.71 4.98 -23.32
C ASN A 176 -8.56 5.86 -22.83
N ALA A 177 -7.48 5.96 -23.61
CA ALA A 177 -6.31 6.77 -23.27
C ALA A 177 -6.61 8.27 -23.02
N ASN A 178 -7.72 8.79 -23.55
CA ASN A 178 -8.20 10.16 -23.31
C ASN A 178 -9.10 10.30 -22.06
N GLY A 179 -9.25 9.25 -21.27
CA GLY A 179 -10.10 9.21 -20.07
C GLY A 179 -11.58 8.93 -20.31
N SER A 180 -12.05 8.83 -21.56
CA SER A 180 -13.45 8.50 -21.83
C SER A 180 -13.76 7.02 -21.60
N ALA A 181 -15.02 6.68 -21.33
CA ALA A 181 -15.44 5.29 -21.20
C ALA A 181 -15.29 4.53 -22.53
N PHE A 182 -14.75 3.32 -22.46
CA PHE A 182 -14.77 2.34 -23.53
C PHE A 182 -15.91 1.37 -23.27
N GLU A 183 -16.80 1.17 -24.25
CA GLU A 183 -17.85 0.15 -24.21
C GLU A 183 -17.96 -0.50 -25.58
N ALA A 184 -17.93 -1.83 -25.63
CA ALA A 184 -18.02 -2.58 -26.87
C ALA A 184 -18.78 -3.91 -26.67
N VAL A 185 -19.76 -4.17 -27.54
CA VAL A 185 -20.50 -5.44 -27.56
C VAL A 185 -19.84 -6.38 -28.56
N TYR A 186 -19.44 -7.56 -28.11
CA TYR A 186 -18.72 -8.54 -28.93
C TYR A 186 -19.60 -9.72 -29.31
N TRP A 187 -20.44 -10.18 -28.38
CA TRP A 187 -21.47 -11.19 -28.64
C TRP A 187 -22.84 -10.53 -28.42
N PRO A 188 -23.45 -9.96 -29.48
CA PRO A 188 -24.84 -9.56 -29.43
C PRO A 188 -25.69 -10.82 -29.53
N ARG A 189 -26.68 -11.00 -28.64
CA ARG A 189 -27.70 -12.07 -28.66
C ARG A 189 -27.27 -13.30 -29.48
N THR A 190 -26.28 -14.02 -28.97
CA THR A 190 -25.71 -15.17 -29.65
C THR A 190 -26.41 -16.43 -29.14
N VAL A 191 -26.81 -17.30 -30.06
CA VAL A 191 -27.55 -18.51 -29.73
C VAL A 191 -26.58 -19.61 -29.31
N VAL A 192 -26.95 -20.39 -28.29
CA VAL A 192 -26.29 -21.64 -27.94
C VAL A 192 -26.60 -22.68 -29.01
N ASP A 193 -25.58 -22.99 -29.81
CA ASP A 193 -25.64 -24.01 -30.85
C ASP A 193 -25.18 -25.39 -30.34
N GLN A 194 -25.23 -26.39 -31.22
CA GLN A 194 -24.79 -27.75 -30.89
C GLN A 194 -23.27 -27.84 -30.65
N GLN A 195 -22.49 -26.96 -31.29
CA GLN A 195 -21.03 -26.98 -31.17
C GLN A 195 -20.60 -26.53 -29.78
N LEU A 196 -21.23 -25.49 -29.24
CA LEU A 196 -21.02 -25.04 -27.87
C LEU A 196 -21.24 -26.16 -26.85
N ILE A 197 -22.35 -26.87 -26.98
CA ILE A 197 -22.73 -27.95 -26.06
C ILE A 197 -21.74 -29.11 -26.18
N LEU A 198 -21.35 -29.47 -27.41
CA LEU A 198 -20.44 -30.58 -27.67
C LEU A 198 -19.01 -30.30 -27.16
N HIS A 199 -18.50 -29.09 -27.42
CA HIS A 199 -17.13 -28.70 -27.04
C HIS A 199 -17.03 -28.19 -25.60
N GLY A 200 -18.15 -27.82 -24.98
CA GLY A 200 -18.19 -27.28 -23.62
C GLY A 200 -17.62 -25.86 -23.51
N PHE A 201 -17.51 -25.11 -24.60
CA PHE A 201 -17.11 -23.70 -24.58
C PHE A 201 -17.52 -22.94 -25.85
N TYR A 202 -17.65 -21.62 -25.73
CA TYR A 202 -17.68 -20.69 -26.85
C TYR A 202 -16.36 -19.95 -26.93
N ALA A 203 -15.80 -19.78 -28.12
CA ALA A 203 -14.64 -18.92 -28.32
C ALA A 203 -14.72 -18.23 -29.67
N LYS A 204 -14.31 -16.96 -29.72
CA LYS A 204 -14.24 -16.18 -30.96
C LYS A 204 -13.08 -15.19 -30.92
N ASN A 205 -12.36 -15.10 -32.03
CA ASN A 205 -11.26 -14.15 -32.20
C ASN A 205 -11.76 -12.79 -32.68
N PHE A 206 -11.10 -11.73 -32.21
CA PHE A 206 -11.36 -10.35 -32.58
C PHE A 206 -10.05 -9.59 -32.76
N VAL A 207 -10.05 -8.55 -33.60
CA VAL A 207 -8.89 -7.67 -33.78
C VAL A 207 -8.59 -6.88 -32.50
N ALA A 208 -7.31 -6.74 -32.15
CA ALA A 208 -6.88 -6.13 -30.88
C ALA A 208 -6.83 -4.59 -30.90
N ASP A 209 -6.98 -3.95 -32.06
CA ASP A 209 -6.89 -2.49 -32.23
C ASP A 209 -7.72 -1.67 -31.22
N PRO A 210 -8.96 -2.04 -30.87
CA PRO A 210 -9.72 -1.31 -29.86
C PRO A 210 -9.07 -1.37 -28.47
N LEU A 211 -8.52 -2.52 -28.08
CA LEU A 211 -7.90 -2.68 -26.75
C LEU A 211 -6.59 -1.90 -26.65
N LYS A 212 -5.87 -1.71 -27.76
CA LYS A 212 -4.64 -0.90 -27.82
C LYS A 212 -4.88 0.60 -27.57
N ARG A 213 -6.12 1.06 -27.69
CA ARG A 213 -6.51 2.46 -27.45
C ARG A 213 -6.95 2.73 -26.01
N LEU A 214 -6.98 1.68 -25.19
CA LEU A 214 -7.26 1.81 -23.76
C LEU A 214 -6.12 2.54 -23.05
N MET A 215 -6.43 3.15 -21.91
CA MET A 215 -5.45 3.80 -21.07
C MET A 215 -4.55 2.73 -20.44
N ASP A 216 -3.23 2.92 -20.50
CA ASP A 216 -2.28 2.01 -19.84
C ASP A 216 -2.62 1.89 -18.35
N ARG A 217 -2.52 0.68 -17.82
CA ARG A 217 -2.86 0.31 -16.42
C ARG A 217 -4.32 0.51 -16.01
N SER A 218 -5.22 0.86 -16.94
CA SER A 218 -6.66 0.90 -16.66
C SER A 218 -7.28 -0.51 -16.56
N THR A 219 -8.48 -0.59 -15.98
CA THR A 219 -9.22 -1.84 -15.85
C THR A 219 -10.08 -2.09 -17.09
N LEU A 220 -9.96 -3.29 -17.67
CA LEU A 220 -10.87 -3.85 -18.65
C LEU A 220 -11.78 -4.89 -17.98
N ILE A 221 -13.09 -4.72 -18.09
CA ILE A 221 -14.13 -5.56 -17.48
C ILE A 221 -14.84 -6.34 -18.58
N LEU A 222 -14.95 -7.66 -18.42
CA LEU A 222 -15.75 -8.54 -19.27
C LEU A 222 -17.06 -8.87 -18.55
N GLU A 223 -18.18 -8.47 -19.12
CA GLU A 223 -19.53 -8.75 -18.62
C GLU A 223 -20.20 -9.79 -19.52
N PHE A 224 -20.57 -10.93 -18.93
CA PHE A 224 -21.26 -12.02 -19.62
C PHE A 224 -22.63 -12.27 -19.01
N MET A 225 -23.62 -12.54 -19.86
CA MET A 225 -24.98 -12.89 -19.42
C MET A 225 -25.59 -13.95 -20.35
N ALA A 226 -26.48 -14.79 -19.82
CA ALA A 226 -27.21 -15.78 -20.61
C ALA A 226 -28.66 -15.99 -20.12
N THR A 227 -29.60 -16.18 -21.04
CA THR A 227 -30.96 -16.63 -20.71
C THR A 227 -30.98 -18.15 -20.65
N LEU A 228 -31.54 -18.70 -19.58
CA LEU A 228 -31.66 -20.15 -19.43
C LEU A 228 -32.96 -20.68 -20.07
N ASP A 229 -34.00 -19.85 -20.11
CA ASP A 229 -35.31 -20.15 -20.69
C ASP A 229 -35.37 -20.02 -22.22
N GLY A 230 -34.27 -19.61 -22.86
CA GLY A 230 -34.24 -19.35 -24.31
C GLY A 230 -34.88 -18.02 -24.71
N SER A 231 -35.23 -17.16 -23.75
CA SER A 231 -35.80 -15.85 -24.04
C SER A 231 -34.83 -14.97 -24.83
N ASP A 232 -35.39 -14.15 -25.71
CA ASP A 232 -34.67 -13.10 -26.46
C ASP A 232 -34.50 -11.81 -25.65
N ASP A 233 -35.25 -11.67 -24.56
CA ASP A 233 -35.21 -10.53 -23.64
C ASP A 233 -33.99 -10.61 -22.71
N GLU A 234 -33.02 -9.73 -22.94
CA GLU A 234 -31.79 -9.64 -22.15
C GLU A 234 -32.07 -9.32 -20.67
N THR A 235 -33.19 -8.66 -20.34
CA THR A 235 -33.51 -8.34 -18.94
C THR A 235 -33.82 -9.58 -18.10
N LYS A 236 -34.09 -10.72 -18.74
CA LYS A 236 -34.26 -12.04 -18.10
C LYS A 236 -32.96 -12.85 -18.04
N ALA A 237 -31.86 -12.33 -18.60
CA ALA A 237 -30.58 -13.03 -18.60
C ALA A 237 -29.98 -13.06 -17.19
N LEU A 238 -29.45 -14.23 -16.83
CA LEU A 238 -28.62 -14.37 -15.64
C LEU A 238 -27.27 -13.70 -15.89
N ILE A 239 -26.88 -12.79 -15.00
CA ILE A 239 -25.59 -12.09 -15.05
C ILE A 239 -24.53 -12.93 -14.34
N PHE A 240 -23.43 -13.19 -15.03
CA PHE A 240 -22.32 -13.98 -14.49
C PHE A 240 -21.32 -13.03 -13.79
N ALA A 241 -20.48 -13.59 -12.91
CA ALA A 241 -19.43 -12.80 -12.29
C ALA A 241 -18.46 -12.25 -13.36
N PRO A 242 -18.13 -10.94 -13.33
CA PRO A 242 -17.26 -10.35 -14.33
C PRO A 242 -15.80 -10.81 -14.17
N ARG A 243 -15.01 -10.63 -15.24
CA ARG A 243 -13.56 -10.78 -15.22
C ARG A 243 -12.90 -9.43 -15.49
N ASN A 244 -11.90 -9.10 -14.67
CA ASN A 244 -11.19 -7.83 -14.74
C ASN A 244 -9.72 -8.06 -15.10
N TYR A 245 -9.19 -7.29 -16.04
CA TYR A 245 -7.77 -7.23 -16.36
C TYR A 245 -7.22 -5.82 -16.20
N ILE A 246 -5.98 -5.71 -15.74
CA ILE A 246 -5.16 -4.51 -15.85
C ILE A 246 -4.55 -4.51 -17.25
N VAL A 247 -4.89 -3.53 -18.07
CA VAL A 247 -4.41 -3.42 -19.44
C VAL A 247 -2.98 -2.87 -19.45
N ARG A 248 -2.12 -3.42 -20.30
CA ARG A 248 -0.81 -2.86 -20.63
C ARG A 248 -0.74 -2.57 -22.13
N THR A 249 -0.69 -1.30 -22.50
CA THR A 249 -0.60 -0.85 -23.90
C THR A 249 0.83 -0.52 -24.32
N ASP A 250 1.72 -0.28 -23.37
CA ASP A 250 3.14 -0.03 -23.60
C ASP A 250 4.02 -1.20 -23.14
N ALA A 251 5.17 -1.37 -23.81
CA ALA A 251 6.17 -2.31 -23.34
C ALA A 251 6.89 -1.71 -22.13
N PRO A 252 7.26 -2.53 -21.14
CA PRO A 252 8.09 -2.06 -20.05
C PRO A 252 9.36 -1.41 -20.57
N LYS A 253 9.66 -0.20 -20.10
CA LYS A 253 10.90 0.51 -20.43
C LYS A 253 12.03 -0.15 -19.65
N THR A 254 13.12 -0.49 -20.34
CA THR A 254 14.37 -0.89 -19.68
C THR A 254 14.87 0.25 -18.80
N PRO A 255 15.29 -0.02 -17.55
CA PRO A 255 15.84 1.02 -16.70
C PRO A 255 17.15 1.56 -17.27
N VAL A 256 17.46 2.84 -17.05
CA VAL A 256 18.71 3.48 -17.48
C VAL A 256 19.24 4.33 -16.34
N ILE A 257 20.54 4.23 -16.05
CA ILE A 257 21.24 5.17 -15.17
C ILE A 257 21.68 6.37 -16.02
N LEU A 258 21.16 7.55 -15.71
CA LEU A 258 21.43 8.79 -16.44
C LEU A 258 22.55 9.61 -15.83
N SER A 259 22.67 9.62 -14.50
CA SER A 259 23.74 10.32 -13.81
C SER A 259 24.07 9.67 -12.47
N VAL A 260 25.32 9.85 -12.05
CA VAL A 260 25.78 9.54 -10.70
C VAL A 260 26.40 10.82 -10.15
N LYS A 261 25.93 11.24 -8.98
CA LYS A 261 26.37 12.46 -8.31
C LYS A 261 27.04 12.12 -7.00
N ASP A 262 28.06 12.89 -6.64
CA ASP A 262 28.62 12.86 -5.30
C ASP A 262 27.61 13.42 -4.26
N PRO A 263 27.92 13.37 -2.95
CA PRO A 263 27.03 13.88 -1.91
C PRO A 263 26.75 15.39 -1.99
N PHE A 264 27.54 16.13 -2.78
CA PHE A 264 27.38 17.56 -2.98
C PHE A 264 26.66 17.92 -4.28
N GLY A 265 26.21 16.91 -5.03
CA GLY A 265 25.44 17.07 -6.27
C GLY A 265 26.29 17.25 -7.52
N GLN A 266 27.62 17.13 -7.41
CA GLN A 266 28.53 17.20 -8.55
C GLN A 266 28.48 15.88 -9.34
N ASP A 267 28.38 15.98 -10.66
CA ASP A 267 28.33 14.80 -11.54
C ASP A 267 29.68 14.07 -11.58
N ILE A 268 29.63 12.75 -11.42
CA ILE A 268 30.74 11.82 -11.57
C ILE A 268 30.55 11.10 -12.90
N ALA A 269 31.39 11.40 -13.89
CA ALA A 269 31.36 10.71 -15.19
C ALA A 269 31.59 9.19 -15.05
N ASP A 270 31.12 8.39 -16.03
CA ASP A 270 31.44 6.95 -16.07
C ASP A 270 32.97 6.76 -16.20
N GLY A 271 33.55 6.01 -15.25
CA GLY A 271 34.99 5.84 -15.06
C GLY A 271 35.65 6.96 -14.25
N GLY A 272 34.89 7.94 -13.74
CA GLY A 272 35.38 9.05 -12.94
C GLY A 272 35.78 8.64 -11.52
N ASP A 273 36.58 9.50 -10.89
CA ASP A 273 36.96 9.36 -9.49
C ASP A 273 35.98 10.12 -8.58
N THR A 274 35.77 9.61 -7.37
CA THR A 274 35.09 10.31 -6.29
C THR A 274 35.83 10.08 -4.99
N GLU A 275 35.89 11.09 -4.13
CA GLU A 275 36.50 10.94 -2.81
C GLU A 275 35.48 10.40 -1.79
N TYR A 276 34.22 10.19 -2.18
CA TYR A 276 33.12 9.84 -1.27
C TYR A 276 32.71 8.37 -1.36
N GLY A 277 32.42 7.76 -0.20
CA GLY A 277 31.86 6.39 -0.10
C GLY A 277 30.34 6.35 -0.29
N SER A 278 29.73 7.44 -0.72
CA SER A 278 28.31 7.57 -1.00
C SER A 278 28.08 8.37 -2.28
N VAL A 279 27.07 7.99 -3.05
CA VAL A 279 26.68 8.63 -4.32
C VAL A 279 25.17 8.59 -4.50
N THR A 280 24.62 9.51 -5.29
CA THR A 280 23.21 9.51 -5.70
C THR A 280 23.10 9.16 -7.17
N LEU A 281 22.31 8.14 -7.48
CA LEU A 281 21.99 7.72 -8.85
C LEU A 281 20.65 8.33 -9.26
N GLU A 282 20.58 8.82 -10.49
CA GLU A 282 19.33 9.22 -11.12
C GLU A 282 19.17 8.49 -12.44
N GLY A 283 17.96 8.05 -12.75
CA GLY A 283 17.67 7.26 -13.93
C GLY A 283 16.23 7.28 -14.38
N THR A 284 15.93 6.47 -15.40
CA THR A 284 14.58 6.26 -15.93
C THR A 284 14.18 4.80 -15.84
N ALA A 285 12.88 4.53 -15.79
CA ALA A 285 12.28 3.20 -15.81
C ALA A 285 10.80 3.31 -16.26
N THR A 286 10.05 2.21 -16.24
CA THR A 286 8.60 2.25 -16.46
C THR A 286 7.93 3.03 -15.32
N GLU A 287 7.07 4.00 -15.65
CA GLU A 287 6.36 4.79 -14.65
C GLU A 287 5.56 3.93 -13.66
N GLY A 288 5.64 4.28 -12.38
CA GLY A 288 5.00 3.58 -11.28
C GLY A 288 5.57 2.20 -10.95
N GLU A 289 6.64 1.76 -11.63
CA GLU A 289 7.32 0.50 -11.34
C GLU A 289 8.62 0.72 -10.55
N GLU A 290 9.11 -0.36 -9.93
CA GLU A 290 10.32 -0.33 -9.10
C GLU A 290 11.54 -0.91 -9.81
N VAL A 291 12.70 -0.37 -9.45
CA VAL A 291 14.02 -0.92 -9.80
C VAL A 291 14.81 -1.25 -8.55
N GLU A 292 15.64 -2.28 -8.60
CA GLU A 292 16.63 -2.62 -7.57
C GLU A 292 18.02 -2.17 -8.01
N ILE A 293 18.71 -1.42 -7.15
CA ILE A 293 20.02 -0.84 -7.42
C ILE A 293 21.09 -1.79 -6.88
N PHE A 294 22.17 -1.96 -7.64
CA PHE A 294 23.31 -2.82 -7.29
C PHE A 294 24.63 -2.03 -7.38
N ALA A 295 25.56 -2.36 -6.48
CA ALA A 295 26.98 -2.06 -6.62
C ALA A 295 27.74 -3.39 -6.75
N GLY A 296 28.24 -3.70 -7.94
CA GLY A 296 28.65 -5.04 -8.32
C GLY A 296 27.47 -6.00 -8.23
N ASN A 297 27.59 -7.03 -7.38
CA ASN A 297 26.51 -7.99 -7.11
C ASN A 297 25.77 -7.71 -5.79
N ILE A 298 26.08 -6.62 -5.08
CA ILE A 298 25.51 -6.29 -3.78
C ILE A 298 24.28 -5.40 -3.97
N PRO A 299 23.08 -5.80 -3.50
CA PRO A 299 21.91 -4.94 -3.50
C PRO A 299 22.12 -3.71 -2.63
N LYS A 300 21.68 -2.55 -3.11
CA LYS A 300 21.80 -1.25 -2.43
C LYS A 300 20.44 -0.61 -2.14
N GLY A 301 19.34 -1.33 -2.40
CA GLY A 301 17.96 -0.87 -2.16
C GLY A 301 17.17 -0.73 -3.46
N THR A 302 15.91 -0.33 -3.34
CA THR A 302 14.99 -0.14 -4.46
C THR A 302 14.57 1.33 -4.61
N ALA A 303 14.15 1.69 -5.82
CA ALA A 303 13.56 3.00 -6.11
C ALA A 303 12.36 2.86 -7.05
N THR A 304 11.28 3.58 -6.76
CA THR A 304 10.10 3.68 -7.62
C THR A 304 10.29 4.78 -8.65
N ALA A 305 9.88 4.54 -9.89
CA ALA A 305 9.92 5.55 -10.94
C ALA A 305 8.67 6.42 -10.94
N ASP A 306 8.79 7.62 -10.37
CA ASP A 306 7.78 8.67 -10.44
C ASP A 306 7.85 9.40 -11.78
N SER A 307 6.74 9.42 -12.52
CA SER A 307 6.68 9.98 -13.88
C SER A 307 7.79 9.43 -14.81
N GLY A 308 8.16 8.15 -14.61
CA GLY A 308 9.20 7.45 -15.36
C GLY A 308 10.65 7.78 -14.96
N ARG A 309 10.89 8.57 -13.91
CA ARG A 309 12.21 8.87 -13.35
C ARG A 309 12.36 8.33 -11.93
N TRP A 310 13.54 7.85 -11.60
CA TRP A 310 13.87 7.37 -10.26
C TRP A 310 15.17 8.01 -9.75
N ARG A 311 15.30 8.10 -8.43
CA ARG A 311 16.48 8.60 -7.72
C ARG A 311 16.77 7.65 -6.55
N HIS A 312 18.04 7.30 -6.35
CA HIS A 312 18.44 6.43 -5.23
C HIS A 312 19.82 6.81 -4.68
N GLN A 313 19.97 6.85 -3.35
CA GLN A 313 21.26 7.07 -2.71
C GLN A 313 21.92 5.74 -2.35
N VAL A 314 23.16 5.56 -2.78
CA VAL A 314 24.02 4.41 -2.44
C VAL A 314 25.05 4.86 -1.43
N THR A 315 25.17 4.14 -0.31
CA THR A 315 26.14 4.42 0.77
C THR A 315 27.02 3.20 1.04
N GLY A 316 28.10 3.43 1.81
CA GLY A 316 29.03 2.38 2.24
C GLY A 316 29.78 1.73 1.07
N LEU A 317 30.30 2.54 0.15
CA LEU A 317 31.22 2.13 -0.90
C LEU A 317 32.67 2.25 -0.36
N PRO A 318 33.40 1.13 -0.24
CA PRO A 318 34.82 1.15 0.12
C PRO A 318 35.71 1.80 -0.96
N ASP A 319 36.97 2.04 -0.64
CA ASP A 319 37.99 2.46 -1.61
C ASP A 319 38.11 1.43 -2.77
N GLY A 320 38.17 1.92 -4.01
CA GLY A 320 38.30 1.10 -5.22
C GLY A 320 37.19 1.32 -6.27
N LEU A 321 37.24 0.48 -7.31
CA LEU A 321 36.32 0.54 -8.46
C LEU A 321 34.98 -0.12 -8.12
N HIS A 322 33.88 0.60 -8.39
CA HIS A 322 32.51 0.11 -8.26
C HIS A 322 31.77 0.20 -9.59
N GLU A 323 31.06 -0.86 -9.95
CA GLU A 323 30.14 -0.88 -11.09
C GLU A 323 28.69 -0.79 -10.58
N LEU A 324 27.97 0.26 -10.94
CA LEU A 324 26.60 0.50 -10.53
C LEU A 324 25.62 0.05 -11.62
N LYS A 325 24.55 -0.64 -11.23
CA LYS A 325 23.47 -1.12 -12.12
C LYS A 325 22.11 -0.96 -11.47
N ALA A 326 21.06 -0.86 -12.27
CA ALA A 326 19.66 -0.96 -11.84
C ALA A 326 18.99 -2.14 -12.58
N LYS A 327 18.21 -2.94 -11.86
CA LYS A 327 17.43 -4.05 -12.41
C LYS A 327 15.95 -3.79 -12.24
N ALA A 328 15.16 -3.96 -13.29
CA ALA A 328 13.71 -3.86 -13.20
C ALA A 328 13.15 -4.97 -12.30
N LEU A 329 12.23 -4.62 -11.39
CA LEU A 329 11.41 -5.58 -10.64
C LEU A 329 10.08 -5.89 -11.34
N TYR A 330 10.04 -5.60 -12.64
CA TYR A 330 8.88 -5.71 -13.51
C TYR A 330 9.29 -6.26 -14.88
N GLY A 331 8.31 -6.68 -15.68
CA GLY A 331 8.56 -7.33 -16.97
C GLY A 331 9.47 -8.54 -16.82
N ASP A 332 10.43 -8.70 -17.73
CA ASP A 332 11.40 -9.81 -17.70
C ASP A 332 12.65 -9.52 -16.85
N GLY A 333 12.62 -8.45 -16.04
CA GLY A 333 13.72 -8.09 -15.15
C GLY A 333 14.96 -7.53 -15.85
N ALA A 334 14.77 -6.71 -16.89
CA ALA A 334 15.84 -6.09 -17.66
C ALA A 334 16.79 -5.25 -16.78
N VAL A 335 18.07 -5.21 -17.16
CA VAL A 335 19.14 -4.51 -16.43
C VAL A 335 19.58 -3.27 -17.22
N SER A 336 19.90 -2.20 -16.50
CA SER A 336 20.39 -0.93 -17.07
C SER A 336 21.79 -1.03 -17.67
N ASN A 337 22.24 0.08 -18.26
CA ASN A 337 23.66 0.33 -18.46
C ASN A 337 24.44 0.25 -17.13
N SER A 338 25.72 -0.09 -17.24
CA SER A 338 26.66 0.01 -16.13
C SER A 338 27.18 1.44 -16.00
N TRP A 339 27.36 1.92 -14.78
CA TRP A 339 28.08 3.16 -14.48
C TRP A 339 29.21 2.89 -13.52
N ARG A 340 30.46 3.12 -13.92
CA ARG A 340 31.63 2.85 -13.09
C ARG A 340 32.09 4.11 -12.39
N ILE A 341 32.47 3.99 -11.13
CA ILE A 341 33.11 5.05 -10.37
C ILE A 341 34.28 4.45 -9.58
N ASN A 342 35.32 5.25 -9.36
CA ASN A 342 36.45 4.85 -8.55
C ASN A 342 36.50 5.68 -7.27
N VAL A 343 36.19 5.04 -6.15
CA VAL A 343 36.19 5.67 -4.83
C VAL A 343 37.62 5.76 -4.32
N ARG A 344 38.08 6.96 -3.97
CA ARG A 344 39.44 7.27 -3.49
C ARG A 344 39.40 7.98 -2.13
N LEU A 345 39.01 7.26 -1.09
CA LEU A 345 38.88 7.78 0.28
C LEU A 345 40.18 8.37 0.83
N GLN A 346 41.33 7.80 0.43
CA GLN A 346 42.67 8.21 0.87
C GLN A 346 43.16 9.55 0.27
N ARG A 347 42.46 10.13 -0.72
CA ARG A 347 42.82 11.44 -1.29
C ARG A 347 42.15 12.62 -0.60
N ARG A 348 41.28 12.36 0.39
CA ARG A 348 40.54 13.41 1.11
C ARG A 348 41.50 14.30 1.90
N GLN A 349 41.73 15.51 1.43
CA GLN A 349 42.66 16.43 2.06
C GLN A 349 42.14 17.07 3.35
N LEU A 350 40.81 17.13 3.55
CA LEU A 350 40.16 17.73 4.72
C LEU A 350 38.87 16.99 5.07
N SER A 351 38.67 16.68 6.35
CA SER A 351 37.44 16.11 6.89
C SER A 351 37.22 16.53 8.35
N ILE A 352 36.05 16.20 8.91
CA ILE A 352 35.76 16.34 10.35
C ILE A 352 35.74 14.95 10.97
N LYS A 353 36.52 14.74 12.03
CA LYS A 353 36.66 13.44 12.71
C LYS A 353 35.34 12.93 13.28
N GLU A 354 34.51 13.84 13.76
CA GLU A 354 33.19 13.57 14.33
C GLU A 354 32.10 13.35 13.27
N ALA A 355 32.42 13.50 11.97
CA ALA A 355 31.55 13.17 10.84
C ALA A 355 32.13 11.99 10.05
N PRO A 356 31.87 10.73 10.47
CA PRO A 356 32.53 9.55 9.90
C PRO A 356 32.12 9.24 8.44
N ASP A 357 30.95 9.71 8.00
CA ASP A 357 30.56 9.65 6.58
C ASP A 357 31.13 10.83 5.76
N HIS A 358 31.76 11.78 6.45
CA HIS A 358 32.39 13.01 5.95
C HIS A 358 31.44 13.98 5.25
N VAL A 359 30.13 13.80 5.42
CA VAL A 359 29.09 14.62 4.81
C VAL A 359 28.15 15.15 5.88
N ASN A 360 27.77 14.29 6.83
CA ASN A 360 26.82 14.61 7.88
C ASN A 360 27.53 14.62 9.23
N LEU A 361 27.49 15.76 9.90
CA LEU A 361 27.89 15.88 11.30
C LEU A 361 26.66 15.68 12.18
N ASP A 362 26.60 14.54 12.87
CA ASP A 362 25.68 14.36 13.99
C ASP A 362 26.10 15.29 15.14
N PRO A 363 25.25 16.25 15.55
CA PRO A 363 25.60 17.16 16.65
C PRO A 363 25.91 16.42 17.96
N LEU A 364 25.35 15.22 18.20
CA LEU A 364 25.62 14.45 19.40
C LEU A 364 27.04 13.85 19.42
N ALA A 365 27.66 13.64 18.25
CA ALA A 365 29.04 13.19 18.16
C ALA A 365 30.06 14.28 18.54
N ALA A 366 29.66 15.55 18.45
CA ALA A 366 30.53 16.73 18.64
C ALA A 366 30.30 17.50 19.96
N LEU A 367 29.74 16.86 21.00
CA LEU A 367 29.43 17.56 22.27
C LEU A 367 30.67 18.06 23.03
N GLN A 368 31.79 17.36 22.90
CA GLN A 368 33.01 17.63 23.69
C GLN A 368 34.15 18.19 22.84
N ARG A 369 34.13 17.93 21.53
CA ARG A 369 35.20 18.30 20.60
C ARG A 369 34.65 18.39 19.20
N LEU A 370 35.34 19.16 18.37
CA LEU A 370 35.16 19.24 16.94
C LEU A 370 36.57 19.30 16.33
N THR A 371 36.89 18.38 15.43
CA THR A 371 38.27 18.16 15.00
C THR A 371 38.35 18.11 13.49
N ALA A 372 39.08 19.05 12.89
CA ALA A 372 39.46 18.97 11.49
C ALA A 372 40.63 18.00 11.33
N VAL A 373 40.55 17.10 10.35
CA VAL A 373 41.57 16.11 10.01
C VAL A 373 42.06 16.41 8.60
N LEU A 374 43.35 16.70 8.47
CA LEU A 374 43.98 17.09 7.22
C LEU A 374 44.96 16.02 6.74
N ASP A 375 44.80 15.59 5.50
CA ASP A 375 45.59 14.52 4.89
C ASP A 375 46.07 14.93 3.49
N TYR A 376 46.92 15.96 3.44
CA TYR A 376 47.56 16.45 2.22
C TYR A 376 49.06 16.12 2.21
N GLU A 377 49.75 16.40 1.09
CA GLU A 377 51.21 16.25 0.95
C GLU A 377 51.96 17.31 1.79
N MET A 378 51.87 17.16 3.11
CA MET A 378 52.37 18.09 4.12
C MET A 378 53.89 18.05 4.26
N ALA A 379 54.50 19.22 4.44
CA ALA A 379 55.86 19.36 4.95
C ALA A 379 55.80 19.81 6.42
N PRO A 380 56.72 19.37 7.30
CA PRO A 380 56.61 19.63 8.74
C PRO A 380 56.53 21.10 9.15
N ASP A 381 57.09 21.98 8.31
CA ASP A 381 57.17 23.42 8.47
C ASP A 381 56.00 24.19 7.82
N ASP A 382 55.07 23.51 7.15
CA ASP A 382 53.88 24.15 6.62
C ASP A 382 53.08 24.81 7.75
N LEU A 383 52.68 26.07 7.53
CA LEU A 383 51.75 26.79 8.40
C LEU A 383 50.33 26.64 7.87
N ILE A 384 49.47 25.99 8.65
CA ILE A 384 48.10 25.62 8.27
C ILE A 384 47.08 26.47 9.01
N THR A 385 46.06 26.94 8.31
CA THR A 385 44.81 27.43 8.89
C THR A 385 43.62 26.62 8.39
N VAL A 386 42.62 26.42 9.24
CA VAL A 386 41.33 25.82 8.86
C VAL A 386 40.26 26.88 8.99
N ASN A 387 39.46 27.04 7.94
CA ASN A 387 38.31 27.92 7.89
C ASN A 387 37.02 27.10 7.92
N TRP A 388 36.17 27.39 8.89
CA TRP A 388 34.77 26.97 8.98
C TRP A 388 33.91 28.18 8.62
N ALA A 389 33.25 28.13 7.48
CA ALA A 389 32.34 29.16 7.01
C ALA A 389 30.89 28.72 7.24
N ALA A 390 30.18 29.42 8.13
CA ALA A 390 28.75 29.19 8.34
C ALA A 390 27.90 29.63 7.14
N ALA A 391 26.70 29.07 7.05
CA ALA A 391 25.70 29.46 6.06
C ALA A 391 25.39 30.97 6.11
N PRO A 392 25.09 31.61 4.95
CA PRO A 392 24.68 33.01 4.89
C PRO A 392 23.54 33.34 5.87
N GLY A 393 23.62 34.50 6.51
CA GLY A 393 22.64 34.93 7.53
C GLY A 393 22.96 34.46 8.95
N THR A 394 23.91 33.55 9.14
CA THR A 394 24.40 33.17 10.48
C THR A 394 25.25 34.30 11.08
N LEU A 395 25.14 34.52 12.40
CA LEU A 395 25.97 35.51 13.10
C LEU A 395 27.48 35.21 12.92
N PRO A 396 28.37 36.23 12.95
CA PRO A 396 29.80 36.03 12.72
C PRO A 396 30.46 34.98 13.61
N ALA A 397 29.94 34.77 14.83
CA ALA A 397 30.42 33.75 15.77
C ALA A 397 30.21 32.31 15.29
N GLY A 398 29.37 32.09 14.27
CA GLY A 398 29.19 30.79 13.62
C GLY A 398 30.30 30.43 12.62
N SER A 399 31.14 31.40 12.23
CA SER A 399 32.30 31.18 11.37
C SER A 399 33.59 31.33 12.16
N HIS A 400 34.63 30.58 11.78
CA HIS A 400 35.93 30.63 12.44
C HIS A 400 37.06 30.30 11.48
N THR A 401 38.18 31.02 11.61
CA THR A 401 39.45 30.62 11.03
C THR A 401 40.42 30.39 12.18
N THR A 402 41.04 29.23 12.22
CA THR A 402 42.03 28.92 13.26
C THR A 402 43.24 29.82 13.13
N ASN A 403 43.97 30.02 14.24
CA ASN A 403 45.33 30.52 14.16
C ASN A 403 46.20 29.56 13.32
N ALA A 404 47.25 30.08 12.70
CA ALA A 404 48.20 29.27 11.95
C ALA A 404 48.90 28.26 12.88
N VAL A 405 48.91 26.98 12.50
CA VAL A 405 49.57 25.90 13.24
C VAL A 405 50.55 25.18 12.34
N LEU A 406 51.66 24.71 12.91
CA LEU A 406 52.60 23.86 12.17
C LEU A 406 51.95 22.50 11.84
N ALA A 407 52.18 22.03 10.62
CA ALA A 407 51.81 20.69 10.18
C ALA A 407 52.48 19.62 11.06
N GLY A 408 53.79 19.76 11.31
CA GLY A 408 54.57 18.79 12.07
C GLY A 408 54.77 17.47 11.32
N ASN A 409 55.23 16.44 12.05
CA ASN A 409 55.66 15.17 11.44
C ASN A 409 54.57 14.08 11.43
N THR A 410 53.36 14.36 11.92
CA THR A 410 52.28 13.35 12.10
C THR A 410 51.19 13.54 11.06
N ARG A 411 50.96 12.50 10.24
CA ARG A 411 49.95 12.45 9.18
C ARG A 411 48.90 11.36 9.52
N PRO A 412 47.59 11.63 9.44
CA PRO A 412 46.98 12.94 9.15
C PRO A 412 47.14 13.94 10.31
N ARG A 413 47.04 15.23 10.00
CA ARG A 413 47.14 16.32 10.98
C ARG A 413 45.77 16.66 11.55
N GLU A 414 45.62 16.55 12.87
CA GLU A 414 44.39 16.95 13.59
C GLU A 414 44.50 18.38 14.15
N ILE A 415 43.48 19.20 13.88
CA ILE A 415 43.36 20.59 14.32
C ILE A 415 42.01 20.78 15.05
N PRO A 416 42.01 21.12 16.35
CA PRO A 416 40.78 21.39 17.08
C PRO A 416 40.05 22.65 16.58
N LEU A 417 38.73 22.56 16.48
CA LEU A 417 37.83 23.66 16.19
C LEU A 417 36.91 23.93 17.40
N PRO A 418 36.40 25.17 17.57
CA PRO A 418 35.43 25.47 18.62
C PRO A 418 34.13 24.67 18.45
N VAL A 419 33.72 23.92 19.48
CA VAL A 419 32.44 23.17 19.50
C VAL A 419 31.23 24.09 19.30
N SER A 420 31.33 25.36 19.70
CA SER A 420 30.26 26.34 19.51
C SER A 420 29.82 26.48 18.05
N LEU A 421 30.71 26.21 17.08
CA LEU A 421 30.39 26.27 15.66
C LEU A 421 29.23 25.32 15.27
N VAL A 422 29.13 24.17 15.95
CA VAL A 422 28.04 23.20 15.72
C VAL A 422 26.69 23.82 16.08
N ALA A 423 26.60 24.48 17.23
CA ALA A 423 25.37 25.12 17.71
C ALA A 423 24.83 26.19 16.74
N PHE A 424 25.73 26.98 16.14
CA PHE A 424 25.38 27.99 15.13
C PHE A 424 24.96 27.41 13.78
N SER A 425 25.36 26.15 13.50
CA SER A 425 25.21 25.50 12.21
C SER A 425 24.13 24.42 12.16
N LEU A 426 23.43 24.12 13.27
CA LEU A 426 22.41 23.06 13.32
C LEU A 426 21.36 23.21 12.21
N GLY A 427 21.15 22.13 11.46
CA GLY A 427 20.22 22.09 10.32
C GLY A 427 20.69 22.88 9.10
N LYS A 428 21.94 23.36 9.07
CA LYS A 428 22.51 24.18 8.00
C LYS A 428 23.71 23.46 7.37
N LYS A 429 24.02 23.86 6.13
CA LYS A 429 25.23 23.46 5.41
C LYS A 429 26.34 24.49 5.62
N VAL A 430 27.52 24.02 6.02
CA VAL A 430 28.73 24.85 6.18
C VAL A 430 29.74 24.52 5.09
N GLU A 431 30.70 25.41 4.84
CA GLU A 431 31.86 25.15 3.98
C GLU A 431 33.15 25.12 4.81
N LEU A 432 33.94 24.08 4.62
CA LEU A 432 35.26 23.93 5.21
C LEU A 432 36.34 24.17 4.15
N ARG A 433 37.39 24.89 4.53
CA ARG A 433 38.60 25.05 3.72
C ARG A 433 39.80 24.93 4.63
N PHE A 434 40.93 24.51 4.09
CA PHE A 434 42.21 24.77 4.74
C PHE A 434 43.14 25.52 3.79
N THR A 435 44.03 26.30 4.37
CA THR A 435 45.10 26.99 3.65
C THR A 435 46.41 26.58 4.29
N TYR A 436 47.42 26.28 3.47
CA TYR A 436 48.78 26.07 3.96
C TYR A 436 49.77 26.98 3.25
N THR A 437 50.78 27.46 3.99
CA THR A 437 51.90 28.24 3.47
C THR A 437 53.20 27.48 3.71
N ARG A 438 53.95 27.23 2.63
CA ARG A 438 55.24 26.55 2.68
C ARG A 438 56.38 27.55 2.54
N GLY A 439 57.14 27.76 3.60
CA GLY A 439 58.21 28.76 3.63
C GLY A 439 57.72 30.16 3.24
N THR A 440 58.26 30.73 2.17
CA THR A 440 57.87 32.06 1.65
C THR A 440 56.96 31.99 0.42
N SER A 441 56.46 30.81 0.05
CA SER A 441 55.54 30.64 -1.08
C SER A 441 54.15 31.22 -0.78
N ASP A 442 53.41 31.55 -1.84
CA ASP A 442 52.02 31.99 -1.68
C ASP A 442 51.17 30.90 -1.02
N PRO A 443 50.19 31.28 -0.17
CA PRO A 443 49.30 30.32 0.47
C PRO A 443 48.48 29.53 -0.55
N VAL A 444 48.43 28.21 -0.37
CA VAL A 444 47.61 27.30 -1.20
C VAL A 444 46.34 26.95 -0.42
N THR A 445 45.18 27.18 -1.03
CA THR A 445 43.87 26.90 -0.41
C THR A 445 43.24 25.67 -1.05
N SER A 446 42.68 24.80 -0.21
CA SER A 446 41.95 23.62 -0.66
C SER A 446 40.69 23.99 -1.44
N GLN A 447 40.16 23.01 -2.18
CA GLN A 447 38.77 23.11 -2.59
C GLN A 447 37.86 23.17 -1.36
N PRO A 448 36.72 23.88 -1.43
CA PRO A 448 35.74 23.88 -0.36
C PRO A 448 35.15 22.49 -0.17
N VAL A 449 35.03 22.07 1.09
CA VAL A 449 34.37 20.83 1.51
C VAL A 449 33.08 21.21 2.23
N PRO A 450 31.90 21.01 1.61
CA PRO A 450 30.65 21.26 2.31
C PRO A 450 30.44 20.22 3.42
N LEU A 451 29.71 20.59 4.47
CA LEU A 451 29.32 19.68 5.55
C LEU A 451 27.91 20.01 6.01
N ASP A 452 27.04 19.01 6.02
CA ASP A 452 25.68 19.09 6.54
C ASP A 452 25.72 18.86 8.05
N VAL A 453 25.37 19.89 8.84
CA VAL A 453 25.26 19.76 10.29
C VAL A 453 23.81 19.41 10.61
N LEU A 454 23.58 18.20 11.12
CA LEU A 454 22.23 17.69 11.34
C LEU A 454 21.52 18.46 12.48
N SER A 455 20.20 18.40 12.49
CA SER A 455 19.39 18.89 13.61
C SER A 455 19.50 17.97 14.81
N ILE A 456 19.32 18.52 16.03
CA ILE A 456 19.22 17.70 17.23
C ILE A 456 17.89 16.94 17.20
N PRO A 457 17.88 15.61 17.42
CA PRO A 457 16.64 14.84 17.49
C PRO A 457 15.70 15.37 18.60
N ALA A 458 14.40 15.46 18.32
CA ALA A 458 13.41 15.99 19.26
C ALA A 458 13.38 15.26 20.62
N VAL A 459 13.71 13.96 20.63
CA VAL A 459 13.79 13.14 21.86
C VAL A 459 14.86 13.63 22.85
N GLU A 460 15.88 14.34 22.38
CA GLU A 460 16.93 14.94 23.23
C GLU A 460 16.49 16.29 23.82
N LEU A 461 15.33 16.82 23.42
CA LEU A 461 14.81 18.13 23.82
C LEU A 461 13.77 17.97 24.92
N ILE A 462 14.23 17.78 26.15
CA ILE A 462 13.37 17.50 27.29
C ILE A 462 12.62 18.76 27.75
N ALA A 463 11.28 18.71 27.68
CA ALA A 463 10.41 19.79 28.10
C ALA A 463 10.54 20.12 29.60
N PRO A 464 10.39 21.39 30.01
CA PRO A 464 10.47 21.77 31.42
C PRO A 464 9.29 21.21 32.23
N VAL A 465 9.53 20.95 33.51
CA VAL A 465 8.57 20.28 34.41
C VAL A 465 8.17 21.16 35.59
N ILE A 466 6.91 21.08 36.01
CA ILE A 466 6.45 21.71 37.25
C ILE A 466 6.71 20.72 38.38
N THR A 467 7.54 21.12 39.35
CA THR A 467 7.94 20.22 40.44
C THR A 467 6.77 19.79 41.32
N GLN A 468 5.80 20.69 41.55
CA GLN A 468 4.60 20.46 42.36
C GLN A 468 3.63 19.44 41.73
N ALA A 469 3.77 19.13 40.44
CA ALA A 469 3.01 18.03 39.83
C ALA A 469 3.53 16.64 40.24
N ASN A 470 4.64 16.57 41.00
CA ASN A 470 5.21 15.35 41.58
C ASN A 470 5.43 14.22 40.56
N GLY A 471 5.86 14.57 39.35
CA GLY A 471 6.11 13.63 38.26
C GLY A 471 4.84 13.15 37.52
N THR A 472 3.66 13.66 37.89
CA THR A 472 2.38 13.34 37.24
C THR A 472 2.02 14.39 36.18
N THR A 473 0.95 14.13 35.43
CA THR A 473 0.32 15.09 34.50
C THR A 473 -0.78 15.92 35.16
N VAL A 474 -0.95 15.84 36.48
CA VAL A 474 -1.95 16.62 37.21
C VAL A 474 -1.22 17.68 38.04
N LEU A 475 -1.62 18.93 37.87
CA LEU A 475 -1.17 20.02 38.71
C LEU A 475 -2.28 20.35 39.72
N ASP A 476 -2.12 19.85 40.94
CA ASP A 476 -3.05 20.13 42.04
C ASP A 476 -2.67 21.45 42.70
N LEU A 477 -3.51 22.48 42.53
CA LEU A 477 -3.20 23.83 43.00
C LEU A 477 -3.12 23.93 44.53
N LYS A 478 -3.67 22.96 45.26
CA LYS A 478 -3.50 22.88 46.73
C LYS A 478 -2.03 22.71 47.14
N ASP A 479 -1.23 22.09 46.27
CA ASP A 479 0.19 21.83 46.48
C ASP A 479 1.06 23.03 46.00
N VAL A 480 0.42 24.10 45.52
CA VAL A 480 1.05 25.32 45.00
C VAL A 480 0.76 26.48 45.96
N THR A 481 1.63 26.72 46.94
CA THR A 481 1.38 27.72 48.01
C THR A 481 1.75 29.16 47.62
N SER A 482 2.89 29.37 46.94
CA SER A 482 3.37 30.71 46.54
C SER A 482 3.67 30.85 45.05
N GLY A 483 3.26 29.86 44.25
CA GLY A 483 3.59 29.70 42.84
C GLY A 483 4.22 28.34 42.56
N ALA A 484 4.23 27.94 41.30
CA ALA A 484 4.74 26.63 40.87
C ALA A 484 6.16 26.77 40.33
N THR A 485 7.07 25.90 40.75
CA THR A 485 8.46 25.90 40.28
C THR A 485 8.55 25.15 38.95
N LEU A 486 8.83 25.89 37.88
CA LEU A 486 9.13 25.34 36.56
C LEU A 486 10.63 25.10 36.44
N SER A 487 11.01 23.83 36.33
CA SER A 487 12.39 23.37 36.26
C SER A 487 12.78 22.99 34.84
N PHE A 488 13.95 23.45 34.42
CA PHE A 488 14.56 23.18 33.12
C PHE A 488 15.85 22.37 33.30
N GLY A 489 16.10 21.43 32.40
CA GLY A 489 17.43 20.80 32.23
C GLY A 489 18.32 21.60 31.29
N GLY A 490 19.44 21.00 30.87
CA GLY A 490 20.16 21.40 29.67
C GLY A 490 19.77 20.58 28.45
N TRP A 491 20.30 20.97 27.30
CA TRP A 491 20.14 20.29 26.01
C TRP A 491 21.51 20.18 25.31
N PRO A 492 21.65 19.30 24.31
CA PRO A 492 22.86 19.23 23.50
C PRO A 492 23.27 20.60 22.94
N HIS A 493 24.54 20.96 23.08
CA HIS A 493 25.07 22.28 22.66
C HIS A 493 24.45 23.51 23.36
N ILE A 494 23.92 23.36 24.58
CA ILE A 494 23.51 24.51 25.39
C ILE A 494 24.68 25.48 25.62
N ALA A 495 24.47 26.75 25.32
CA ALA A 495 25.50 27.78 25.44
C ALA A 495 24.92 29.11 25.91
N GLN A 496 25.75 29.90 26.59
CA GLN A 496 25.38 31.25 26.99
C GLN A 496 25.03 32.10 25.76
N GLY A 497 23.95 32.87 25.85
CA GLY A 497 23.50 33.78 24.79
C GLY A 497 22.44 33.22 23.84
N GLN A 498 22.19 31.90 23.88
CA GLN A 498 21.09 31.28 23.12
C GLN A 498 19.74 31.91 23.50
N ARG A 499 18.94 32.30 22.51
CA ARG A 499 17.69 33.05 22.73
C ARG A 499 16.57 32.08 23.08
N ILE A 500 15.76 32.43 24.07
CA ILE A 500 14.75 31.53 24.63
C ILE A 500 13.38 32.19 24.74
N TRP A 501 12.34 31.38 24.53
CA TRP A 501 10.94 31.75 24.67
C TRP A 501 10.23 30.75 25.58
N LEU A 502 9.26 31.25 26.34
CA LEU A 502 8.44 30.44 27.23
C LEU A 502 7.02 30.99 27.26
N ASP A 503 6.07 30.15 26.88
CA ASP A 503 4.66 30.48 26.86
C ASP A 503 3.87 29.47 27.66
N LEU A 504 2.91 29.97 28.42
CA LEU A 504 1.94 29.18 29.14
C LEU A 504 0.57 29.49 28.56
N GLU A 505 -0.19 28.46 28.26
CA GLU A 505 -1.55 28.59 27.77
C GLU A 505 -2.45 27.61 28.50
N GLY A 506 -3.48 28.13 29.17
CA GLY A 506 -4.56 27.30 29.68
C GLY A 506 -5.92 27.90 29.40
N GLU A 507 -6.94 27.51 30.16
CA GLU A 507 -8.30 28.01 29.97
C GLU A 507 -8.78 28.73 31.22
N ASN A 508 -9.39 29.90 31.05
CA ASN A 508 -10.03 30.61 32.13
C ASN A 508 -11.40 30.01 32.50
N ALA A 509 -12.03 30.52 33.55
CA ALA A 509 -13.34 30.06 34.02
C ALA A 509 -14.44 30.08 32.94
N SER A 510 -14.38 30.99 31.96
CA SER A 510 -15.35 31.03 30.84
C SER A 510 -15.02 30.08 29.68
N GLY A 511 -13.95 29.28 29.80
CA GLY A 511 -13.46 28.38 28.75
C GLY A 511 -12.70 29.07 27.62
N GLY A 512 -12.31 30.34 27.79
CA GLY A 512 -11.47 31.07 26.84
C GLY A 512 -9.98 30.89 27.15
N SER A 513 -9.11 31.13 26.16
CA SER A 513 -7.65 31.02 26.34
C SER A 513 -7.14 31.97 27.42
N HIS A 514 -6.32 31.45 28.33
CA HIS A 514 -5.59 32.19 29.35
C HIS A 514 -4.09 32.07 29.09
N TYR A 515 -3.60 32.97 28.25
CA TYR A 515 -2.22 32.97 27.76
C TYR A 515 -1.31 33.87 28.60
N LEU A 516 -0.08 33.40 28.84
CA LEU A 516 1.01 34.15 29.47
C LEU A 516 2.33 33.89 28.74
N GLN A 517 2.87 34.94 28.12
CA GLN A 517 4.24 34.96 27.67
C GLN A 517 5.17 35.28 28.83
N THR A 518 5.93 34.31 29.29
CA THR A 518 6.89 34.49 30.38
C THR A 518 8.24 35.00 29.86
N TRP A 519 8.70 34.45 28.73
CA TRP A 519 9.95 34.87 28.10
C TRP A 519 9.78 35.18 26.62
N ALA A 520 10.54 36.18 26.16
CA ALA A 520 10.66 36.55 24.77
C ALA A 520 12.14 36.59 24.38
N GLY A 521 12.52 36.00 23.23
CA GLY A 521 13.93 35.89 22.84
C GLY A 521 14.67 37.22 22.65
N SER A 522 13.94 38.33 22.42
CA SER A 522 14.55 39.67 22.39
C SER A 522 15.09 40.14 23.75
N ARG A 523 14.59 39.57 24.85
CA ARG A 523 14.93 39.95 26.23
C ARG A 523 15.55 38.82 27.04
N ASN A 524 15.31 37.57 26.65
CA ASN A 524 15.71 36.39 27.40
C ASN A 524 16.72 35.56 26.62
N SER A 525 17.77 35.15 27.32
CA SER A 525 18.77 34.24 26.80
C SER A 525 19.32 33.35 27.91
N VAL A 526 19.91 32.23 27.52
CA VAL A 526 20.61 31.33 28.44
C VAL A 526 21.77 32.07 29.09
N HIS A 527 21.81 32.07 30.41
CA HIS A 527 22.91 32.66 31.18
C HIS A 527 23.93 31.60 31.59
N ARG A 528 25.16 32.03 31.90
CA ARG A 528 26.30 31.15 32.21
C ARG A 528 26.00 30.12 33.30
N ALA A 529 25.35 30.53 34.39
CA ALA A 529 25.05 29.64 35.51
C ALA A 529 24.14 28.46 35.13
N TRP A 530 23.21 28.63 34.17
CA TRP A 530 22.35 27.55 33.70
C TRP A 530 23.20 26.50 32.98
N VAL A 531 24.09 26.94 32.08
CA VAL A 531 25.03 26.06 31.37
C VAL A 531 25.89 25.26 32.36
N THR A 532 26.45 25.94 33.37
CA THR A 532 27.33 25.29 34.36
C THR A 532 26.59 24.31 35.27
N ASN A 533 25.37 24.63 35.70
CA ASN A 533 24.60 23.78 36.61
C ASN A 533 23.80 22.70 35.87
N ASN A 534 23.76 22.74 34.54
CA ASN A 534 22.88 21.91 33.70
C ASN A 534 21.40 21.96 34.14
N GLY A 535 20.97 23.12 34.63
CA GLY A 535 19.60 23.30 35.09
C GLY A 535 19.31 24.73 35.53
N PHE A 536 18.02 25.08 35.46
CA PHE A 536 17.51 26.37 35.88
C PHE A 536 16.07 26.23 36.35
N SER A 537 15.62 27.14 37.21
CA SER A 537 14.25 27.12 37.69
C SER A 537 13.71 28.52 37.82
N ILE A 538 12.43 28.68 37.49
CA ILE A 538 11.66 29.89 37.77
C ILE A 538 10.39 29.55 38.51
N THR A 539 9.77 30.58 39.09
CA THR A 539 8.46 30.45 39.71
C THR A 539 7.40 31.01 38.77
N ILE A 540 6.44 30.17 38.37
CA ILE A 540 5.18 30.60 37.75
C ILE A 540 4.30 31.15 38.87
N ALA A 541 3.86 32.40 38.74
CA ALA A 541 3.08 33.07 39.76
C ALA A 541 1.75 32.35 40.02
N TYR A 542 1.41 32.16 41.30
CA TYR A 542 0.10 31.60 41.69
C TYR A 542 -1.07 32.44 41.17
N SER A 543 -0.89 33.77 41.04
CA SER A 543 -1.91 34.67 40.50
C SER A 543 -2.32 34.32 39.06
N TYR A 544 -1.42 33.77 38.24
CA TYR A 544 -1.76 33.24 36.93
C TYR A 544 -2.46 31.88 37.04
N LEU A 545 -1.88 30.96 37.82
CA LEU A 545 -2.38 29.59 37.95
C LEU A 545 -3.79 29.51 38.56
N SER A 546 -4.09 30.37 39.53
CA SER A 546 -5.40 30.44 40.20
C SER A 546 -6.56 30.89 39.30
N LEU A 547 -6.26 31.47 38.13
CA LEU A 547 -7.26 31.87 37.14
C LEU A 547 -7.56 30.77 36.12
N LEU A 548 -6.85 29.64 36.19
CA LEU A 548 -7.11 28.47 35.35
C LEU A 548 -8.31 27.71 35.86
N ARG A 549 -9.17 27.29 34.95
CA ARG A 549 -10.39 26.54 35.25
C ARG A 549 -10.05 25.13 35.77
N ASP A 550 -10.77 24.65 36.77
CA ASP A 550 -10.66 23.27 37.24
C ASP A 550 -10.89 22.27 36.09
N GLY A 551 -10.08 21.22 36.03
CA GLY A 551 -10.08 20.23 34.96
C GLY A 551 -9.55 20.72 33.60
N SER A 552 -9.15 21.99 33.47
CA SER A 552 -8.61 22.52 32.21
C SER A 552 -7.15 22.10 31.99
N ARG A 553 -6.72 22.24 30.74
CA ARG A 553 -5.33 22.01 30.35
C ARG A 553 -4.48 23.24 30.63
N LEU A 554 -3.26 23.03 31.11
CA LEU A 554 -2.15 23.99 31.09
C LEU A 554 -1.05 23.44 30.16
N ALA A 555 -0.81 24.11 29.04
CA ALA A 555 0.27 23.83 28.11
C ALA A 555 1.47 24.74 28.38
N ILE A 556 2.67 24.16 28.39
CA ILE A 556 3.93 24.88 28.52
C ILE A 556 4.75 24.64 27.25
N ARG A 557 5.04 25.72 26.53
CA ARG A 557 5.82 25.68 25.28
C ARG A 557 7.14 26.39 25.51
N PHE A 558 8.24 25.66 25.34
CA PHE A 558 9.61 26.18 25.47
C PHE A 558 10.34 26.04 24.13
N ARG A 559 11.05 27.10 23.74
CA ARG A 559 11.72 27.20 22.44
C ARG A 559 13.07 27.88 22.59
N VAL A 560 14.05 27.48 21.78
CA VAL A 560 15.42 28.02 21.80
C VAL A 560 15.99 28.22 20.41
N ASN A 561 16.73 29.32 20.21
CA ASN A 561 17.64 29.47 19.07
C ASN A 561 19.08 29.28 19.51
N THR A 562 19.71 28.24 18.97
CA THR A 562 21.09 27.84 19.31
C THR A 562 22.15 28.73 18.69
N ASP A 563 21.82 29.43 17.60
CA ASP A 563 22.66 30.41 16.91
C ASP A 563 22.58 31.83 17.49
N GLN A 564 21.88 31.99 18.62
CA GLN A 564 21.75 33.24 19.38
C GLN A 564 20.99 34.37 18.66
N MET A 565 20.38 34.09 17.50
CA MET A 565 19.51 35.03 16.82
C MET A 565 18.14 35.09 17.49
N ALA A 566 17.60 36.30 17.69
CA ALA A 566 16.30 36.51 18.31
C ALA A 566 15.16 36.42 17.27
N ASP A 567 15.07 35.28 16.59
CA ASP A 567 14.04 34.97 15.58
C ASP A 567 13.24 33.74 16.01
N ASP A 568 11.97 33.93 16.39
CA ASP A 568 11.13 32.84 16.87
C ASP A 568 10.77 31.83 15.75
N ALA A 569 10.83 32.24 14.48
CA ALA A 569 10.45 31.38 13.35
C ALA A 569 11.45 30.25 13.09
N THR A 570 12.70 30.43 13.52
CA THR A 570 13.79 29.45 13.36
C THR A 570 14.09 28.68 14.65
N ALA A 571 13.36 28.99 15.74
CA ALA A 571 13.60 28.41 17.05
C ALA A 571 13.31 26.91 17.07
N MET A 572 14.24 26.17 17.66
CA MET A 572 14.09 24.76 17.98
C MET A 572 13.03 24.61 19.08
N VAL A 573 12.00 23.81 18.79
CA VAL A 573 10.83 23.64 19.64
C VAL A 573 10.97 22.38 20.49
N PHE A 574 10.78 22.51 21.79
CA PHE A 574 10.68 21.37 22.71
C PHE A 574 9.26 20.82 22.71
N ASP A 575 9.10 19.54 23.06
CA ASP A 575 7.78 18.96 23.25
C ASP A 575 6.94 19.79 24.23
N THR A 576 5.65 19.95 23.92
CA THR A 576 4.76 20.71 24.80
C THR A 576 4.49 19.89 26.05
N ARG A 577 4.79 20.48 27.23
CA ARG A 577 4.42 19.87 28.51
C ARG A 577 2.99 20.24 28.85
N GLU A 578 2.16 19.25 29.16
CA GLU A 578 0.76 19.44 29.50
C GLU A 578 0.44 18.96 30.91
N TYR A 579 -0.36 19.75 31.63
CA TYR A 579 -0.94 19.36 32.91
C TYR A 579 -2.45 19.56 32.88
N THR A 580 -3.19 18.66 33.52
CA THR A 580 -4.58 18.90 33.92
C THR A 580 -4.56 19.66 35.24
N VAL A 581 -5.14 20.85 35.26
CA VAL A 581 -5.27 21.68 36.45
C VAL A 581 -6.35 21.08 37.35
N ARG A 582 -6.02 20.87 38.62
CA ARG A 582 -7.00 20.61 39.66
C ARG A 582 -7.04 21.82 40.59
N ALA A 583 -8.02 22.67 40.38
CA ALA A 583 -8.32 23.78 41.27
C ALA A 583 -9.33 23.25 42.29
N VAL A 584 -8.86 22.89 43.49
CA VAL A 584 -9.78 22.56 44.58
C VAL A 584 -10.61 23.83 44.88
N PRO A 585 -11.95 23.73 45.03
CA PRO A 585 -12.77 24.87 45.41
C PRO A 585 -12.42 25.47 46.76
#